data_AF-A0A7V5YNH8-F1
#
_entry.id   AF-A0A7V5YNH8-F1
#
_cell.length_a   1.000
_cell.length_b   1.000
_cell.length_c   1.000
_cell.angle_alpha   90.00
_cell.angle_beta   90.00
_cell.angle_gamma   90.00
#
_symmetry.space_group_name_H-M   'P 1'
#
loop_
_entity.id
_entity.type
_entity.pdbx_description
1 polymer ?
#
loop_
_entity_poly.entity_id
_entity_poly.type
_entity_poly.pdbx_seq_one_letter_code
_entity_poly.pdbx_strand_id
1 'polypeptide(L)'
;MRLKSLTRISPRVVLAKKLFKKTKEFLENKEVYLVPDPQTSDRDKYDRLLRYVFLTNGQFINEELVKEGYAFNYIFEPFQFMKLFAQDEKEAKEKNLGLWSNVCDYKPKNRD
;
A
#
# COMPACT_ATOMS: atom_id res chain seq x y z
N MET A 1 35.71 -7.47 26.13
CA MET A 1 35.28 -7.79 24.75
C MET A 1 33.75 -7.72 24.70
N ARG A 2 33.18 -6.59 24.25
CA ARG A 2 31.73 -6.36 24.25
C ARG A 2 31.19 -6.82 22.88
N LEU A 3 30.51 -7.96 22.85
CA LEU A 3 29.82 -8.46 21.66
C LEU A 3 28.84 -7.36 21.21
N LYS A 4 29.08 -6.80 20.01
CA LYS A 4 28.15 -5.86 19.38
C LYS A 4 26.81 -6.59 19.23
N SER A 5 25.75 -6.06 19.86
CA SER A 5 24.42 -6.63 19.72
C SER A 5 24.05 -6.56 18.23
N LEU A 6 23.82 -7.71 17.64
CA LEU A 6 23.15 -7.80 16.34
C LEU A 6 21.77 -7.20 16.55
N THR A 7 21.55 -5.98 16.04
CA THR A 7 20.26 -5.32 16.07
C THR A 7 19.26 -6.19 15.34
N ARG A 8 18.43 -6.91 16.11
CA ARG A 8 17.36 -7.77 15.59
C ARG A 8 16.39 -6.85 14.85
N ILE A 9 16.44 -6.87 13.51
CA ILE A 9 15.55 -6.06 12.66
C ILE A 9 14.11 -6.46 12.99
N SER A 10 13.25 -5.46 13.26
CA SER A 10 11.87 -5.75 13.64
C SER A 10 11.09 -6.39 12.47
N PRO A 11 10.14 -7.30 12.75
CA PRO A 11 9.29 -7.89 11.70
C PRO A 11 8.60 -6.85 10.81
N ARG A 12 8.23 -5.70 11.39
CA ARG A 12 7.66 -4.55 10.67
C ARG A 12 8.60 -4.00 9.59
N VAL A 13 9.89 -3.85 9.91
CA VAL A 13 10.89 -3.36 8.94
C VAL A 13 11.15 -4.39 7.84
N VAL A 14 11.16 -5.68 8.17
CA VAL A 14 11.30 -6.76 7.18
C VAL A 14 10.13 -6.76 6.20
N LEU A 15 8.91 -6.63 6.73
CA LEU A 15 7.71 -6.54 5.89
C LEU A 15 7.74 -5.29 5.00
N ALA A 16 8.03 -4.11 5.56
CA ALA A 16 8.11 -2.87 4.79
C ALA A 16 9.09 -3.00 3.61
N LYS A 17 10.26 -3.64 3.82
CA LYS A 17 11.21 -3.95 2.75
C LYS A 17 10.63 -4.91 1.70
N LYS A 18 9.87 -5.93 2.12
CA LYS A 18 9.20 -6.88 1.22
C LYS A 18 8.15 -6.17 0.35
N LEU A 19 7.31 -5.32 0.95
CA LEU A 19 6.29 -4.54 0.25
C LEU A 19 6.92 -3.57 -0.75
N PHE A 20 7.93 -2.82 -0.31
CA PHE A 20 8.69 -1.93 -1.19
C PHE A 20 9.28 -2.68 -2.38
N LYS A 21 9.90 -3.84 -2.16
CA LYS A 21 10.43 -4.68 -3.23
C LYS A 21 9.34 -5.09 -4.22
N LYS A 22 8.16 -5.49 -3.72
CA LYS A 22 7.01 -5.89 -4.57
C LYS A 22 6.49 -4.74 -5.41
N THR A 23 6.28 -3.57 -4.82
CA THR A 23 5.88 -2.37 -5.57
C THR A 23 6.94 -1.99 -6.61
N LYS A 24 8.23 -2.11 -6.28
CA LYS A 24 9.33 -1.88 -7.24
C LYS A 24 9.27 -2.87 -8.39
N GLU A 25 9.10 -4.17 -8.13
CA GLU A 25 8.94 -5.21 -9.16
C GLU A 25 7.76 -4.92 -10.12
N PHE A 26 6.67 -4.33 -9.61
CA PHE A 26 5.53 -3.96 -10.45
C PHE A 26 5.81 -2.81 -11.41
N LEU A 27 6.69 -1.87 -11.05
CA LEU A 27 6.89 -0.59 -11.73
C LEU A 27 8.24 -0.42 -12.41
N GLU A 28 9.25 -1.20 -12.02
CA GLU A 28 10.63 -1.03 -12.48
C GLU A 28 10.74 -1.22 -13.99
N ASN A 29 11.35 -0.24 -14.65
CA ASN A 29 11.50 -0.16 -16.11
C ASN A 29 10.18 -0.18 -16.90
N LYS A 30 9.07 0.26 -16.29
CA LYS A 30 7.78 0.39 -16.96
C LYS A 30 7.38 1.84 -17.12
N GLU A 31 6.76 2.14 -18.26
CA GLU A 31 6.04 3.39 -18.45
C GLU A 31 4.70 3.35 -17.70
N VAL A 32 4.32 4.49 -17.15
CA VAL A 32 3.12 4.63 -16.33
C VAL A 32 2.34 5.88 -16.71
N TYR A 33 1.02 5.80 -16.57
CA TYR A 33 0.13 6.95 -16.58
C TYR A 33 -0.19 7.36 -15.14
N LEU A 34 -0.04 8.65 -14.86
CA LEU A 34 -0.40 9.26 -13.59
C LEU A 34 -1.70 10.05 -13.76
N VAL A 35 -2.78 9.57 -13.14
CA VAL A 35 -4.12 10.14 -13.31
C VAL A 35 -4.54 10.77 -11.98
N PRO A 36 -4.96 12.05 -11.94
CA PRO A 36 -5.53 12.65 -10.74
C PRO A 36 -6.91 12.07 -10.43
N ASP A 37 -7.35 12.13 -9.18
CA ASP A 37 -8.74 11.84 -8.84
C ASP A 37 -9.63 13.05 -9.16
N PRO A 38 -10.73 12.89 -9.92
CA PRO A 38 -11.64 14.00 -10.22
C PRO A 38 -12.51 14.45 -9.03
N GLN A 39 -12.56 13.69 -7.93
CA GLN A 39 -13.36 13.94 -6.74
C GLN A 39 -12.58 14.61 -5.60
N THR A 40 -11.24 14.64 -5.68
CA THR A 40 -10.39 15.15 -4.60
C THR A 40 -9.44 16.24 -5.08
N SER A 41 -8.75 16.87 -4.13
CA SER A 41 -7.69 17.81 -4.47
C SER A 41 -6.55 17.12 -5.22
N ASP A 42 -5.91 17.84 -6.14
CA ASP A 42 -4.74 17.35 -6.89
C ASP A 42 -3.54 17.02 -5.99
N ARG A 43 -3.51 17.66 -4.82
CA ARG A 43 -2.43 17.59 -3.84
C ARG A 43 -2.96 17.48 -2.42
N ASP A 44 -2.14 16.91 -1.54
CA ASP A 44 -2.40 16.92 -0.11
C ASP A 44 -1.87 18.19 0.59
N LYS A 45 -2.09 18.27 1.92
CA LYS A 45 -1.63 19.39 2.76
C LYS A 45 -0.11 19.57 2.84
N TYR A 46 0.67 18.61 2.33
CA TYR A 46 2.12 18.66 2.25
C TYR A 46 2.61 18.90 0.81
N ASP A 47 1.71 19.36 -0.07
CA ASP A 47 1.98 19.66 -1.47
C ASP A 47 2.39 18.45 -2.33
N ARG A 48 2.04 17.22 -1.92
CA ARG A 48 2.34 16.01 -2.69
C ARG A 48 1.23 15.71 -3.68
N LEU A 49 1.60 15.38 -4.92
CA LEU A 49 0.64 14.93 -5.95
C LEU A 49 -0.07 13.64 -5.53
N LEU A 50 -1.40 13.64 -5.65
CA LEU A 50 -2.23 12.46 -5.45
C LEU A 50 -2.55 11.83 -6.81
N ARG A 51 -2.05 10.63 -7.07
CA ARG A 51 -2.14 9.99 -8.39
C ARG A 51 -2.53 8.52 -8.31
N TYR A 52 -3.40 8.14 -9.23
CA TYR A 52 -3.59 6.77 -9.66
C TYR A 52 -2.52 6.40 -10.68
N VAL A 53 -1.93 5.22 -10.50
CA VAL A 53 -0.86 4.72 -11.35
C VAL A 53 -1.40 3.59 -12.21
N PHE A 54 -1.40 3.79 -13.51
CA PHE A 54 -1.76 2.77 -14.49
C PHE A 54 -0.53 2.38 -15.31
N LEU A 55 -0.36 1.11 -15.61
CA LEU A 55 0.59 0.64 -16.62
C LEU A 55 0.04 0.87 -18.03
N THR A 56 0.92 0.86 -19.02
CA THR A 56 0.53 1.01 -20.44
C THR A 56 -0.42 -0.07 -20.95
N ASN A 57 -0.43 -1.25 -20.32
CA ASN A 57 -1.37 -2.34 -20.61
C ASN A 57 -2.74 -2.17 -19.91
N GLY A 58 -2.98 -1.06 -19.22
CA GLY A 58 -4.23 -0.77 -18.51
C GLY A 58 -4.31 -1.28 -17.07
N GLN A 59 -3.27 -1.96 -16.56
CA GLN A 59 -3.28 -2.46 -15.19
C GLN A 59 -3.27 -1.31 -14.17
N PHE A 60 -4.21 -1.33 -13.22
CA PHE A 60 -4.30 -0.35 -12.14
C PHE A 60 -3.46 -0.79 -10.94
N ILE A 61 -2.33 -0.12 -10.71
CA ILE A 61 -1.37 -0.56 -9.68
C ILE A 61 -1.88 -0.29 -8.26
N ASN A 62 -2.61 0.81 -8.02
CA ASN A 62 -3.12 1.09 -6.67
C ASN A 62 -4.08 -0.01 -6.20
N GLU A 63 -4.97 -0.50 -7.09
CA GLU A 63 -5.87 -1.62 -6.82
C GLU A 63 -5.09 -2.90 -6.52
N GLU A 64 -4.14 -3.26 -7.38
CA GLU A 64 -3.32 -4.47 -7.23
C GLU A 64 -2.59 -4.50 -5.87
N LEU A 65 -2.07 -3.35 -5.43
CA LEU A 65 -1.42 -3.24 -4.13
C LEU A 65 -2.39 -3.48 -2.97
N VAL A 66 -3.63 -3.00 -3.04
CA VAL A 66 -4.64 -3.23 -1.99
C VAL A 66 -5.09 -4.69 -2.00
N LYS A 67 -5.38 -5.22 -3.19
CA LYS A 67 -5.85 -6.60 -3.42
C LYS A 67 -4.86 -7.66 -2.95
N GLU A 68 -3.57 -7.45 -3.16
CA GLU A 68 -2.49 -8.33 -2.69
C GLU A 68 -2.12 -8.09 -1.20
N GLY A 69 -2.82 -7.17 -0.52
CA GLY A 69 -2.58 -6.83 0.89
C GLY A 69 -1.27 -6.07 1.10
N TYR A 70 -0.75 -5.39 0.10
CA TYR A 70 0.47 -4.57 0.19
C TYR A 70 0.20 -3.11 0.57
N ALA A 71 -1.05 -2.66 0.47
CA ALA A 71 -1.48 -1.32 0.88
C ALA A 71 -2.77 -1.37 1.68
N PHE A 72 -3.00 -0.34 2.50
CA PHE A 72 -4.26 -0.10 3.21
C PHE A 72 -5.17 0.79 2.37
N ASN A 73 -6.48 0.59 2.50
CA ASN A 73 -7.46 1.58 2.05
C ASN A 73 -7.53 2.73 3.07
N TYR A 74 -6.78 3.80 2.83
CA TYR A 74 -6.73 4.96 3.72
C TYR A 74 -7.69 6.07 3.24
N ILE A 75 -8.84 6.17 3.90
CA ILE A 75 -9.87 7.16 3.57
C ILE A 75 -9.69 8.38 4.47
N PHE A 76 -9.17 9.47 3.90
CA PHE A 76 -9.16 10.79 4.54
C PHE A 76 -10.37 11.64 4.10
N GLU A 77 -10.69 11.58 2.81
CA GLU A 77 -11.88 12.14 2.17
C GLU A 77 -12.41 11.14 1.13
N PRO A 78 -13.68 11.23 0.70
CA PRO A 78 -14.21 10.37 -0.35
C PRO A 78 -13.42 10.52 -1.65
N PHE A 79 -13.11 9.40 -2.30
CA PHE A 79 -12.35 9.36 -3.55
C PHE A 79 -12.93 8.29 -4.49
N GLN A 80 -12.64 8.40 -5.79
CA GLN A 80 -13.35 7.67 -6.84
C GLN A 80 -13.41 6.15 -6.62
N PHE A 81 -12.30 5.53 -6.20
CA PHE A 81 -12.18 4.07 -6.05
C PHE A 81 -12.34 3.54 -4.62
N MET A 82 -12.84 4.35 -3.67
CA MET A 82 -12.87 3.97 -2.26
C MET A 82 -13.65 2.67 -1.97
N LYS A 83 -14.71 2.40 -2.74
CA LYS A 83 -15.52 1.19 -2.59
C LYS A 83 -14.82 -0.06 -3.14
N LEU A 84 -14.14 0.09 -4.28
CA LEU A 84 -13.32 -0.97 -4.87
C LEU A 84 -12.23 -1.39 -3.89
N PHE A 85 -11.45 -0.43 -3.38
CA PHE A 85 -10.39 -0.72 -2.41
C PHE A 85 -10.92 -1.26 -1.09
N ALA A 86 -12.13 -0.89 -0.66
CA ALA A 86 -12.73 -1.47 0.53
C ALA A 86 -13.04 -2.98 0.35
N GLN A 87 -13.52 -3.37 -0.83
CA GLN A 87 -13.77 -4.76 -1.17
C GLN A 87 -12.46 -5.54 -1.29
N ASP A 88 -11.47 -5.02 -2.02
CA ASP A 88 -10.17 -5.66 -2.17
C ASP A 88 -9.43 -5.83 -0.83
N GLU A 89 -9.48 -4.81 0.03
CA GLU A 89 -8.88 -4.88 1.36
C GLU A 89 -9.57 -5.95 2.22
N LYS A 90 -10.89 -6.08 2.11
CA LYS A 90 -11.64 -7.13 2.80
C LYS A 90 -11.19 -8.52 2.35
N GLU A 91 -11.08 -8.74 1.03
CA GLU A 91 -10.60 -10.03 0.50
C GLU A 91 -9.16 -10.34 0.90
N ALA A 92 -8.28 -9.33 0.91
CA ALA A 92 -6.89 -9.50 1.34
C ALA A 92 -6.79 -9.90 2.82
N LYS A 93 -7.67 -9.36 3.67
CA LYS A 93 -7.79 -9.75 5.09
C LYS A 93 -8.26 -11.19 5.23
N GLU A 94 -9.34 -11.56 4.54
CA GLU A 94 -9.90 -12.92 4.58
C GLU A 94 -8.88 -13.98 4.12
N LYS A 95 -8.04 -13.62 3.13
CA LYS A 95 -6.97 -14.47 2.59
C LYS A 95 -5.64 -14.39 3.37
N ASN A 96 -5.56 -13.58 4.44
CA ASN A 96 -4.34 -13.34 5.23
C ASN A 96 -3.12 -12.91 4.40
N LEU A 97 -3.32 -12.05 3.41
CA LEU A 97 -2.27 -11.59 2.49
C LEU A 97 -1.47 -10.41 3.06
N GLY A 98 -0.20 -10.31 2.67
CA GLY A 98 0.65 -9.13 2.94
C GLY A 98 0.59 -8.62 4.38
N LEU A 99 0.14 -7.36 4.54
CA LEU A 99 -0.07 -6.63 5.80
C LEU A 99 -0.99 -7.35 6.79
N TRP A 100 -1.87 -8.23 6.28
CA TRP A 100 -2.87 -8.98 7.05
C TRP A 100 -2.37 -10.38 7.45
N SER A 101 -1.19 -10.78 7.01
CA SER A 101 -0.57 -12.04 7.41
C SER A 101 -0.06 -12.00 8.86
N ASN A 102 0.05 -13.18 9.49
CA ASN A 102 0.56 -13.36 10.85
C ASN A 102 2.01 -12.88 11.08
N VAL A 103 2.73 -12.50 10.02
CA VAL A 103 4.06 -11.87 10.11
C VAL A 103 3.97 -10.43 10.61
N CYS A 104 2.78 -9.82 10.47
CA CYS A 104 2.50 -8.45 10.83
C CYS A 104 1.73 -8.43 12.14
N ASP A 105 2.39 -8.18 13.27
CA ASP A 105 1.69 -7.78 14.50
C ASP A 105 1.28 -6.30 14.39
N TYR A 106 0.45 -6.00 13.39
CA TYR A 106 -0.23 -4.73 13.23
C TYR A 106 -1.59 -4.83 13.91
N LYS A 107 -1.65 -4.34 15.15
CA LYS A 107 -2.93 -4.07 15.82
C LYS A 107 -3.40 -2.69 15.37
N PRO A 108 -4.48 -2.56 14.58
CA PRO A 108 -5.05 -1.25 14.34
C PRO A 108 -5.39 -0.64 15.70
N LYS A 109 -4.97 0.60 15.96
CA LYS A 109 -5.54 1.35 17.07
C LYS A 109 -7.05 1.45 16.80
N ASN A 110 -7.88 1.08 17.77
CA ASN A 110 -9.32 1.28 17.70
C ASN A 110 -9.58 2.69 17.18
N ARG A 111 -10.28 2.77 16.04
CA ARG A 111 -10.77 4.03 15.50
C ARG A 111 -12.17 4.17 16.07
N ASP A 112 -12.23 4.59 17.33
CA ASP A 112 -13.47 5.11 17.94
C ASP A 112 -13.80 6.47 17.30
#